data_AF-A0A534Q3E8-F1
#
_entry.id   AF-A0A534Q3E8-F1
#
_cell.length_a   1.000
_cell.length_b   1.000
_cell.length_c   1.000
_cell.angle_alpha   90.00
_cell.angle_beta   90.00
_cell.angle_gamma   90.00
#
_symmetry.space_group_name_H-M   'P 1'
#
loop_
_entity.id
_entity.type
_entity.pdbx_description
1 polymer ?
#
loop_
_entity_poly.entity_id
_entity_poly.type
_entity_poly.pdbx_seq_one_letter_code
_entity_poly.pdbx_strand_id
1 'polypeptide(L)'
;MGYITAARASAKRRRSLWNLLLIPCWIVPWLVLWMASAIALGRLYAQIHSVGGIRILPDTLGGILIAVGLLFAWLAPAMILANLLVSLVPPARRALDREASTVRGTDRASANRGLLKLSCYVSPAGLVAVIAGLVIPW
;
A
#
# COMPACT_ATOMS: atom_id res chain seq x y z
N MET A 1 -9.41 -33.24 -17.30
CA MET A 1 -8.20 -32.46 -16.94
C MET A 1 -8.35 -32.00 -15.50
N GLY A 2 -7.38 -32.30 -14.62
CA GLY A 2 -7.48 -31.97 -13.20
C GLY A 2 -7.43 -30.46 -12.92
N TYR A 3 -8.13 -30.03 -11.88
CA TYR A 3 -8.20 -28.62 -11.45
C TYR A 3 -6.80 -27.98 -11.30
N ILE A 4 -5.83 -28.75 -10.81
CA ILE A 4 -4.44 -28.32 -10.60
C ILE A 4 -3.71 -28.07 -11.93
N THR A 5 -3.93 -28.88 -12.97
CA THR A 5 -3.26 -28.70 -14.27
C THR A 5 -3.87 -27.54 -15.06
N ALA A 6 -5.19 -27.33 -14.95
CA ALA A 6 -5.85 -26.13 -15.47
C ALA A 6 -5.33 -24.87 -14.76
N ALA A 7 -5.24 -24.88 -13.42
CA ALA A 7 -4.70 -23.78 -12.64
C ALA A 7 -3.23 -23.47 -12.98
N ARG A 8 -2.38 -24.49 -13.17
CA ARG A 8 -0.98 -24.33 -13.58
C ARG A 8 -0.84 -23.75 -14.99
N ALA A 9 -1.67 -24.20 -15.93
CA ALA A 9 -1.69 -23.69 -17.30
C ALA A 9 -2.16 -22.22 -17.35
N SER A 10 -3.18 -21.86 -16.55
CA SER A 10 -3.62 -20.48 -16.38
C SER A 10 -2.54 -19.61 -15.73
N ALA A 11 -1.83 -20.11 -14.72
CA ALA A 11 -0.73 -19.38 -14.06
C ALA A 11 0.45 -19.10 -15.01
N LYS A 12 0.77 -20.03 -15.92
CA LYS A 12 1.89 -19.90 -16.87
C LYS A 12 1.59 -18.90 -18.00
N ARG A 13 0.31 -18.68 -18.35
CA ARG A 13 -0.15 -17.65 -19.33
C ARG A 13 -0.21 -16.22 -18.77
N ARG A 14 -0.25 -16.04 -17.44
CA ARG A 14 -0.54 -14.76 -16.73
C ARG A 14 0.66 -13.85 -16.46
N ARG A 15 1.83 -14.10 -17.06
CA ARG A 15 3.05 -13.32 -16.75
C ARG A 15 3.46 -12.46 -17.94
N SER A 16 2.70 -11.42 -18.27
CA SER A 16 3.31 -10.33 -19.03
C SER A 16 4.34 -9.63 -18.14
N LEU A 17 5.46 -9.22 -18.75
CA LEU A 17 6.49 -8.42 -18.09
C LEU A 17 5.91 -7.10 -17.53
N TRP A 18 4.76 -6.65 -18.02
CA TRP A 18 4.04 -5.47 -17.52
C TRP A 18 3.58 -5.60 -16.06
N ASN A 19 3.37 -6.82 -15.54
CA ASN A 19 3.10 -7.00 -14.11
C ASN A 19 4.30 -6.61 -13.23
N LEU A 20 5.53 -6.61 -13.75
CA LEU A 20 6.69 -6.10 -13.02
C LEU A 20 6.61 -4.59 -12.80
N LEU A 21 5.86 -3.85 -13.63
CA LEU A 21 5.65 -2.41 -13.46
C LEU A 21 4.80 -2.10 -12.21
N LEU A 22 3.94 -3.03 -11.78
CA LEU A 22 3.12 -2.86 -10.57
C LEU A 22 3.98 -2.76 -9.31
N ILE A 23 5.14 -3.44 -9.28
CA ILE A 23 6.05 -3.46 -8.12
C ILE A 23 6.58 -2.04 -7.82
N PRO A 24 7.30 -1.34 -8.72
CA PRO A 24 7.76 0.00 -8.44
C PRO A 24 6.60 1.00 -8.32
N CYS A 25 5.50 0.82 -9.08
CA CYS A 25 4.34 1.69 -8.99
C CYS A 25 3.60 1.59 -7.65
N TRP A 26 3.74 0.50 -6.89
CA TRP A 26 3.24 0.39 -5.52
C TRP A 26 4.29 0.80 -4.49
N ILE A 27 5.51 0.26 -4.58
CA ILE A 27 6.56 0.47 -3.59
C ILE A 27 6.90 1.96 -3.46
N VAL A 28 7.02 2.68 -4.57
CA VAL A 28 7.42 4.10 -4.54
C VAL A 28 6.35 4.96 -3.84
N PRO A 29 5.06 4.96 -4.23
CA PRO A 29 4.05 5.71 -3.49
C PRO A 29 3.90 5.27 -2.04
N TRP A 30 4.01 3.97 -1.76
CA TRP A 30 3.91 3.47 -0.38
C TRP A 30 5.02 4.02 0.51
N LEU A 31 6.28 3.92 0.07
CA LEU A 31 7.43 4.46 0.79
C LEU A 31 7.35 5.98 0.94
N VAL A 32 6.92 6.70 -0.11
CA VAL A 32 6.77 8.16 -0.07
C VAL A 32 5.71 8.57 0.94
N LEU A 33 4.52 7.96 0.91
CA LEU A 33 3.45 8.25 1.86
C LEU A 33 3.84 7.92 3.30
N TRP A 34 4.48 6.76 3.49
CA TRP A 34 4.98 6.34 4.79
C TRP A 34 6.02 7.31 5.33
N MET A 35 7.05 7.64 4.54
CA MET A 35 8.14 8.52 4.95
C MET A 35 7.67 9.95 5.20
N ALA A 36 6.83 10.51 4.32
CA ALA A 36 6.26 11.83 4.51
C ALA A 36 5.42 11.91 5.80
N SER A 37 4.62 10.88 6.08
CA SER A 37 3.82 10.80 7.30
C SER A 37 4.68 10.60 8.55
N ALA A 38 5.70 9.75 8.48
CA ALA A 38 6.62 9.52 9.59
C ALA A 38 7.38 10.79 9.96
N ILE A 39 7.83 11.57 8.97
CA ILE A 39 8.48 12.88 9.20
C ILE A 39 7.48 13.87 9.81
N ALA A 40 6.26 13.96 9.26
CA ALA A 40 5.24 14.87 9.77
C ALA A 40 4.84 14.54 11.22
N LEU A 41 4.63 13.26 11.53
CA LEU A 41 4.27 12.80 12.86
C LEU A 41 5.43 12.87 13.84
N GLY A 42 6.67 12.63 13.40
CA GLY A 42 7.86 12.83 14.23
C GLY A 42 8.01 14.30 14.64
N ARG A 43 7.73 15.25 13.73
CA ARG A 43 7.70 16.68 14.04
C ARG A 43 6.58 17.03 15.02
N LEU A 44 5.37 16.51 14.79
CA LEU A 44 4.24 16.72 15.68
C LEU A 44 4.52 16.17 17.09
N TYR A 45 5.07 14.96 17.16
CA TYR A 45 5.44 14.33 18.41
C TYR A 45 6.48 15.15 19.19
N ALA A 46 7.52 15.64 18.50
CA ALA A 46 8.53 16.51 19.10
C ALA A 46 7.93 17.81 19.66
N GLN A 47 6.90 18.36 19.02
CA GLN A 47 6.16 19.52 19.54
C GLN A 47 5.33 19.18 20.79
N ILE A 48 4.65 18.03 20.80
CA ILE A 48 3.81 17.61 21.94
C ILE A 48 4.65 17.29 23.18
N HIS A 49 5.76 16.58 23.00
CA HIS A 49 6.58 16.06 24.12
C HIS A 49 7.83 16.91 24.39
N SER A 50 8.01 18.03 23.69
CA SER A 50 9.17 18.93 23.83
C SER A 50 10.53 18.20 23.77
N VAL A 51 10.64 17.20 22.89
CA VAL A 51 11.84 16.37 22.74
C VAL A 51 12.75 16.97 21.67
N GLY A 52 14.05 17.06 21.96
CA GLY A 52 15.05 17.54 21.01
C GLY A 52 15.35 16.51 19.92
N GLY A 53 14.77 16.70 18.73
CA GLY A 53 15.17 16.01 17.50
C GLY A 53 14.15 15.04 16.92
N ILE A 54 14.25 14.80 15.60
CA ILE A 54 13.44 13.83 14.87
C ILE A 54 14.23 12.52 14.83
N ARG A 55 13.79 11.46 15.53
CA ARG A 55 14.32 10.11 15.26
C ARG A 55 13.43 9.43 14.23
N ILE A 56 14.06 9.00 13.15
CA ILE A 56 13.40 8.30 12.04
C ILE A 56 13.27 6.82 12.36
N LEU A 57 14.25 6.26 13.09
CA LEU A 57 14.19 4.88 13.58
C LEU A 57 13.54 4.86 14.97
N PRO A 58 12.48 4.06 15.16
CA PRO A 58 11.79 3.99 16.44
C PRO A 58 12.52 3.05 17.40
N ASP A 59 13.10 3.62 18.45
CA ASP A 59 13.72 2.85 19.54
C ASP A 59 12.74 2.61 20.70
N THR A 60 11.53 3.16 20.60
CA THR A 60 10.54 3.22 21.68
C THR A 60 9.21 2.63 21.24
N LEU A 61 8.42 2.13 22.19
CA LEU A 61 7.13 1.49 21.88
C LEU A 61 6.18 2.42 21.12
N GLY A 62 6.15 3.71 21.49
CA GLY A 62 5.37 4.74 20.79
C GLY A 62 5.84 4.95 19.35
N GLY A 63 7.16 5.04 19.13
CA GLY A 63 7.73 5.13 17.80
C GLY A 63 7.42 3.90 16.93
N ILE A 64 7.48 2.68 17.50
CA ILE A 64 7.20 1.44 16.78
C ILE A 64 5.73 1.41 16.35
N LEU A 65 4.81 1.78 17.23
CA LEU A 65 3.38 1.88 16.94
C LEU A 65 3.08 2.88 15.81
N ILE A 66 3.77 4.04 15.80
CA ILE A 66 3.65 5.01 14.71
C ILE A 66 4.17 4.41 13.40
N ALA A 67 5.40 3.88 13.40
CA ALA A 67 6.03 3.35 12.19
C ALA A 67 5.22 2.20 11.58
N VAL A 68 4.84 1.21 12.40
CA VAL A 68 4.06 0.05 11.97
C VAL A 68 2.64 0.44 11.60
N GLY A 69 1.99 1.31 12.38
CA GLY A 69 0.66 1.81 12.09
C GLY A 69 0.59 2.50 10.73
N LEU A 70 1.60 3.30 10.38
CA LEU A 70 1.71 3.94 9.07
C LEU A 70 1.91 2.94 7.92
N LEU A 71 2.64 1.83 8.12
CA LEU A 71 2.82 0.82 7.07
C LEU A 71 1.47 0.26 6.62
N PHE A 72 0.60 -0.05 7.59
CA PHE A 72 -0.76 -0.53 7.32
C PHE A 72 -1.67 0.60 6.82
N ALA A 73 -1.56 1.79 7.41
CA ALA A 73 -2.39 2.94 7.03
C ALA A 73 -2.32 3.24 5.53
N TRP A 74 -1.11 3.16 4.97
CA TRP A 74 -0.83 3.52 3.58
C TRP A 74 -0.77 2.36 2.60
N LEU A 75 -0.87 1.10 3.06
CA LEU A 75 -0.76 -0.08 2.19
C LEU A 75 -1.82 -0.07 1.07
N ALA A 76 -3.11 -0.05 1.44
CA ALA A 76 -4.20 -0.06 0.46
C ALA A 76 -4.26 1.22 -0.40
N PRO A 77 -4.13 2.44 0.15
CA PRO A 77 -4.02 3.66 -0.64
C PRO A 77 -2.89 3.61 -1.68
N ALA A 78 -1.71 3.10 -1.32
CA ALA A 78 -0.59 2.99 -2.23
C ALA A 78 -0.85 2.00 -3.37
N MET A 79 -1.55 0.88 -3.11
CA MET A 79 -1.98 -0.04 -4.16
C MET A 79 -2.99 0.59 -5.13
N ILE A 80 -3.90 1.43 -4.63
CA ILE A 80 -4.82 2.21 -5.48
C ILE A 80 -4.03 3.18 -6.36
N LEU A 81 -3.07 3.90 -5.78
CA LEU A 81 -2.17 4.80 -6.51
C LEU A 81 -1.35 4.03 -7.55
N ALA A 82 -0.87 2.84 -7.25
CA ALA A 82 -0.16 1.99 -8.20
C ALA A 82 -1.03 1.71 -9.45
N ASN A 83 -2.28 1.32 -9.24
CA ASN A 83 -3.22 1.09 -10.34
C ASN A 83 -3.51 2.35 -11.16
N LEU A 84 -3.49 3.53 -10.53
CA LEU A 84 -3.62 4.81 -11.21
C LEU A 84 -2.36 5.16 -12.01
N LEU A 85 -1.17 5.01 -11.43
CA LEU A 85 0.11 5.26 -12.10
C LEU A 85 0.31 4.34 -13.31
N VAL A 86 0.02 3.04 -13.16
CA VAL A 86 0.08 2.09 -14.28
C VAL A 86 -0.90 2.47 -15.39
N SER A 87 -2.04 3.08 -15.04
CA SER A 87 -3.00 3.55 -16.04
C SER A 87 -2.50 4.73 -16.88
N LEU A 88 -1.46 5.44 -16.43
CA LEU A 88 -0.78 6.48 -17.21
C LEU A 88 0.12 5.92 -18.31
N VAL A 89 0.37 4.61 -18.32
CA VAL A 89 1.16 3.92 -19.35
C VAL A 89 0.21 3.12 -20.25
N PRO A 90 -0.27 3.69 -21.38
CA PRO A 90 -1.26 3.03 -22.25
C PRO A 90 -0.91 1.60 -22.70
N PRO A 91 0.35 1.25 -23.07
CA PRO A 91 0.66 -0.12 -23.47
C PRO A 91 0.53 -1.11 -22.31
N ALA A 92 0.99 -0.74 -21.11
CA ALA A 92 0.84 -1.54 -19.90
C ALA A 92 -0.65 -1.72 -19.55
N ARG A 93 -1.42 -0.63 -19.65
CA ARG A 93 -2.87 -0.64 -19.40
C ARG A 93 -3.60 -1.62 -20.30
N ARG A 94 -3.35 -1.58 -21.61
CA ARG A 94 -3.98 -2.48 -22.59
C ARG A 94 -3.59 -3.94 -22.36
N ALA A 95 -2.33 -4.20 -22.00
CA ALA A 95 -1.86 -5.55 -21.69
C ALA A 95 -2.59 -6.11 -20.45
N LEU A 96 -2.67 -5.33 -19.38
CA LEU A 96 -3.35 -5.72 -18.14
C LEU A 96 -4.86 -5.89 -18.33
N ASP A 97 -5.51 -5.02 -19.12
CA ASP A 97 -6.95 -5.17 -19.41
C ASP A 97 -7.27 -6.42 -20.25
N ARG A 98 -6.37 -6.81 -21.17
CA ARG A 98 -6.50 -8.07 -21.91
C ARG A 98 -6.31 -9.29 -21.03
N GLU A 99 -5.44 -9.21 -20.03
CA GLU A 99 -5.29 -10.29 -19.03
C GLU A 99 -6.52 -10.36 -18.12
N ALA A 100 -7.02 -9.21 -17.66
CA ALA A 100 -8.14 -9.08 -16.76
C ALA A 100 -9.50 -9.46 -17.40
N SER A 101 -9.66 -9.34 -18.72
CA SER A 101 -10.91 -9.69 -19.41
C SER A 101 -11.27 -11.18 -19.33
N THR A 102 -10.29 -12.03 -19.03
CA THR A 102 -10.49 -13.49 -18.93
C THR A 102 -11.18 -13.94 -17.64
N VAL A 103 -11.25 -13.06 -16.62
CA VAL A 103 -11.86 -13.36 -15.31
C VAL A 103 -12.86 -12.27 -14.96
N ARG A 104 -14.10 -12.66 -14.66
CA ARG A 104 -15.16 -11.70 -14.32
C ARG A 104 -14.83 -11.03 -12.98
N GLY A 105 -14.88 -9.69 -12.93
CA GLY A 105 -14.66 -8.90 -11.71
C GLY A 105 -13.19 -8.56 -11.38
N THR A 106 -12.24 -8.88 -12.27
CA THR A 106 -10.83 -8.46 -12.14
C THR A 106 -10.49 -7.20 -12.92
N ASP A 107 -11.48 -6.45 -13.38
CA ASP A 107 -11.27 -5.15 -14.00
C ASP A 107 -10.73 -4.13 -12.98
N ARG A 108 -10.04 -3.11 -13.46
CA ARG A 108 -9.42 -2.08 -12.61
C ARG A 108 -10.43 -1.39 -11.69
N ALA A 109 -11.65 -1.13 -12.17
CA ALA A 109 -12.65 -0.43 -11.37
C ALA A 109 -13.12 -1.31 -10.20
N SER A 110 -13.39 -2.58 -10.47
CA SER A 110 -13.68 -3.58 -9.43
C SER A 110 -12.51 -3.77 -8.47
N ALA A 111 -11.28 -3.89 -8.96
CA ALA A 111 -10.07 -4.02 -8.14
C ALA A 111 -9.86 -2.81 -7.22
N ASN A 112 -9.97 -1.58 -7.75
CA ASN A 112 -9.87 -0.37 -6.95
C ASN A 112 -11.02 -0.24 -5.95
N ARG A 113 -12.24 -0.67 -6.29
CA ARG A 113 -13.37 -0.69 -5.36
C ARG A 113 -13.14 -1.69 -4.22
N GLY A 114 -12.55 -2.85 -4.51
CA GLY A 114 -12.12 -3.82 -3.50
C GLY A 114 -11.03 -3.26 -2.58
N LEU A 115 -10.00 -2.63 -3.17
CA LEU A 115 -8.94 -1.96 -2.42
C LEU A 115 -9.46 -0.78 -1.59
N LEU A 116 -10.43 -0.03 -2.09
CA LEU A 116 -11.06 1.07 -1.35
C LEU A 116 -11.81 0.53 -0.12
N LYS A 117 -12.57 -0.55 -0.29
CA LYS A 117 -13.21 -1.23 0.85
C LYS A 117 -12.18 -1.72 1.86
N LEU A 118 -11.08 -2.33 1.40
CA LEU A 118 -9.98 -2.75 2.27
C LEU A 118 -9.36 -1.55 3.00
N SER A 119 -9.15 -0.44 2.29
CA SER A 119 -8.62 0.82 2.86
C SER A 119 -9.53 1.36 3.95
N CYS A 120 -10.86 1.26 3.80
CA CYS A 120 -11.81 1.68 4.83
C CYS A 120 -11.68 0.89 6.15
N TYR A 121 -11.06 -0.29 6.15
CA TYR A 121 -10.85 -1.08 7.38
C TYR A 121 -9.40 -0.98 7.86
N VAL A 122 -8.44 -1.21 6.97
CA VAL A 122 -7.02 -1.29 7.31
C VAL A 122 -6.47 0.10 7.64
N SER A 123 -6.87 1.14 6.89
CA SER A 123 -6.34 2.47 7.12
C SER A 123 -6.73 3.05 8.50
N PRO A 124 -8.01 2.98 8.93
CA PRO A 124 -8.38 3.41 10.28
C PRO A 124 -7.69 2.59 11.38
N ALA A 125 -7.55 1.28 11.23
CA ALA A 125 -6.85 0.45 12.20
C ALA A 125 -5.37 0.87 12.36
N GLY A 126 -4.69 1.14 11.24
CA GLY A 126 -3.33 1.67 11.26
C GLY A 126 -3.25 3.06 11.90
N LEU A 127 -4.21 3.95 11.61
CA LEU A 127 -4.26 5.28 12.22
C LEU A 127 -4.54 5.23 13.73
N VAL A 128 -5.36 4.30 14.21
CA VAL A 128 -5.57 4.09 15.65
C VAL A 128 -4.25 3.71 16.35
N ALA A 129 -3.46 2.82 15.73
CA ALA A 129 -2.14 2.47 16.26
C ALA A 129 -1.19 3.69 16.27
N VAL A 130 -1.23 4.54 15.23
CA VAL A 130 -0.46 5.79 15.19
C VAL A 130 -0.87 6.73 16.32
N ILE A 131 -2.18 6.91 16.55
CA ILE A 131 -2.69 7.76 17.63
C ILE A 131 -2.26 7.22 18.99
N ALA A 132 -2.35 5.89 19.21
CA ALA A 132 -1.86 5.28 20.45
C ALA A 132 -0.36 5.53 20.63
N GLY A 133 0.43 5.40 19.57
CA GLY A 133 1.87 5.67 19.60
C GLY A 133 2.23 7.14 19.84
N LEU A 134 1.38 8.08 19.42
CA LEU A 134 1.54 9.52 19.71
C LEU A 134 1.28 9.86 21.18
N VAL A 135 0.42 9.10 21.86
CA VAL A 135 0.07 9.35 23.28
C VAL A 135 1.10 8.73 24.23
N ILE A 136 1.78 7.66 23.79
CA ILE A 136 2.77 6.97 24.60
C ILE A 136 4.11 7.72 24.50
N PRO A 137 4.61 8.28 25.63
CA PRO A 137 5.90 8.93 25.63
C PRO A 137 7.02 7.92 25.34
N TRP A 138 7.99 8.39 24.57
CA TRP A 138 9.18 7.69 24.13
C TRP A 138 10.17 7.48 25.29
#